data_AF-A0A7I8W6Z0-F1
#
_entry.id   AF-A0A7I8W6Z0-F1
#
_cell.length_a   1.000
_cell.length_b   1.000
_cell.length_c   1.000
_cell.angle_alpha   90.00
_cell.angle_beta   90.00
_cell.angle_gamma   90.00
#
_symmetry.space_group_name_H-M   'P 1'
#
loop_
_entity.id
_entity.type
_entity.pdbx_description
1 polymer ?
#
loop_
_entity_poly.entity_id
_entity_poly.type
_entity_poly.pdbx_seq_one_letter_code
_entity_poly.pdbx_strand_id
1 'polypeptide(L)'
;MINKMELNKIFYVFVVLLCVSIISSCHATQNEEAKQRWNYVNVRRNAHMFWWLYYAGEANKPLILWLQGGPGGSSTGFGNFMEIGPKDVNLQPRNTTWLKLANLLFIDNPVGTGFSYVTSQDAYSTSVEQIALDLVQVMKSFLKEVKEFKSIPFYIFSESYGGKMTAAFSKELYKAIKASEIECNFKGFAMGDSWISPLDSVLSWAPYLYSTSLVDILGYQKVNNKALDIKSLLSDGKFKEATNQWSELESIIESETAGVDFYNILRFDSQSNSLHNSKSEIGT
;
A
#
# COMPACT_ATOMS: atom_id res chain seq x y z
N MET A 1 25.96 -54.69 44.80
CA MET A 1 24.71 -55.10 44.11
C MET A 1 23.65 -54.06 44.38
N ILE A 2 23.35 -53.20 43.40
CA ILE A 2 22.25 -52.23 43.53
C ILE A 2 20.95 -53.03 43.43
N ASN A 3 20.07 -52.89 44.44
CA ASN A 3 18.83 -53.65 44.53
C ASN A 3 17.89 -53.26 43.38
N LYS A 4 17.16 -54.23 42.81
CA LYS A 4 16.31 -54.07 41.61
C LYS A 4 15.28 -52.93 41.76
N MET A 5 14.90 -52.63 43.00
CA MET A 5 13.98 -51.55 43.35
C MET A 5 14.61 -50.14 43.24
N GLU A 6 15.90 -49.99 43.51
CA GLU A 6 16.64 -48.73 43.33
C GLU A 6 16.93 -48.46 41.85
N LEU A 7 17.16 -49.51 41.06
CA LEU A 7 17.31 -49.40 39.61
C LEU A 7 16.02 -48.89 38.94
N ASN A 8 14.85 -49.34 39.40
CA ASN A 8 13.55 -48.88 38.89
C ASN A 8 13.26 -47.41 39.27
N LYS A 9 13.67 -46.95 40.46
CA LYS A 9 13.55 -45.54 40.83
C LYS A 9 14.43 -44.63 39.99
N ILE A 10 15.69 -45.05 39.75
CA ILE A 10 16.62 -44.32 38.88
C ILE A 10 16.10 -44.26 37.45
N PHE A 11 15.52 -45.36 36.94
CA PHE A 11 14.90 -45.40 35.62
C PHE A 11 13.69 -44.45 35.52
N TYR A 12 12.81 -44.42 36.54
CA TYR A 12 11.68 -43.49 36.58
C TYR A 12 12.12 -42.02 36.65
N VAL A 13 13.16 -41.70 37.44
CA VAL A 13 13.72 -40.34 37.52
C VAL A 13 14.34 -39.93 36.18
N PHE A 14 15.02 -40.84 35.48
CA PHE A 14 15.57 -40.58 34.14
C PHE A 14 14.47 -40.40 33.09
N VAL A 15 13.39 -41.19 33.12
CA VAL A 15 12.26 -41.05 32.19
C VAL A 15 11.50 -39.73 32.44
N VAL A 16 11.30 -39.32 33.70
CA VAL A 16 10.67 -38.03 34.02
C VAL A 16 11.57 -36.86 33.61
N LEU A 17 12.89 -36.93 33.82
CA LEU A 17 13.83 -35.91 33.36
C LEU A 17 13.93 -35.85 31.82
N LEU A 18 13.84 -36.97 31.12
CA LEU A 18 13.72 -36.99 29.66
C LEU A 18 12.40 -36.38 29.18
N CYS A 19 11.28 -36.66 29.84
CA CYS A 19 10.00 -36.04 29.51
C CYS A 19 10.02 -34.51 29.74
N VAL A 20 10.63 -34.04 30.83
CA VAL A 20 10.74 -32.58 31.11
C VAL A 20 11.69 -31.87 30.14
N SER A 21 12.75 -32.54 29.66
CA SER A 21 13.66 -31.98 28.65
C SER A 21 13.10 -32.04 27.22
N ILE A 22 12.23 -33.01 26.90
CA ILE A 22 11.50 -33.07 25.63
C ILE A 22 10.32 -32.07 25.62
N ILE A 23 9.72 -31.75 26.76
CA ILE A 23 8.70 -30.68 26.85
C ILE A 23 9.31 -29.28 26.62
N SER A 24 10.61 -29.09 26.86
CA SER A 24 11.29 -27.81 26.58
C SER A 24 11.70 -27.60 25.12
N SER A 25 11.52 -28.59 24.23
CA SER A 25 11.93 -28.51 22.83
C SER A 25 10.78 -28.68 21.82
N CYS A 26 9.53 -28.61 22.27
CA CYS A 26 8.37 -28.38 21.42
C CYS A 26 7.75 -27.02 21.77
N HIS A 27 8.52 -25.94 21.64
CA HIS A 27 7.90 -24.68 21.25
C HIS A 27 7.47 -24.87 19.80
N ALA A 28 6.23 -25.34 19.59
CA ALA A 28 5.50 -24.88 18.43
C ALA A 28 5.73 -23.37 18.40
N THR A 29 6.35 -22.87 17.33
CA THR A 29 6.55 -21.44 17.13
C THR A 29 5.19 -20.78 17.21
N GLN A 30 4.80 -20.36 18.41
CA GLN A 30 3.77 -19.35 18.60
C GLN A 30 4.31 -18.20 17.78
N ASN A 31 3.64 -17.96 16.66
CA ASN A 31 3.92 -16.85 15.78
C ASN A 31 3.61 -15.61 16.63
N GLU A 32 4.59 -15.13 17.40
CA GLU A 32 4.40 -13.98 18.27
C GLU A 32 3.89 -12.85 17.37
N GLU A 33 2.71 -12.34 17.71
CA GLU A 33 2.09 -11.30 16.93
C GLU A 33 3.04 -10.11 16.85
N ALA A 34 3.29 -9.63 15.64
CA ALA A 34 4.17 -8.50 15.44
C ALA A 34 3.73 -7.34 16.33
N LYS A 35 4.67 -6.78 17.10
CA LYS A 35 4.42 -5.56 17.85
C LYS A 35 3.88 -4.51 16.88
N GLN A 36 2.83 -3.82 17.29
CA GLN A 36 2.13 -2.85 16.46
C GLN A 36 1.73 -1.62 17.28
N ARG A 37 1.54 -0.49 16.58
CA ARG A 37 1.03 0.75 17.14
C ARG A 37 0.22 1.47 16.07
N TRP A 38 -0.82 2.19 16.46
CA TRP A 38 -1.60 3.00 15.54
C TRP A 38 -2.12 4.24 16.27
N ASN A 39 -2.41 5.30 15.53
CA ASN A 39 -3.01 6.51 16.08
C ASN A 39 -3.67 7.35 14.98
N TYR A 40 -4.41 8.38 15.40
CA TYR A 40 -4.94 9.42 14.55
C TYR A 40 -4.13 10.72 14.69
N VAL A 41 -4.07 11.49 13.61
CA VAL A 41 -3.45 12.82 13.57
C VAL A 41 -4.44 13.82 13.03
N ASN A 42 -4.62 14.93 13.74
CA ASN A 42 -5.36 16.10 13.25
C ASN A 42 -4.44 16.84 12.27
N VAL A 43 -4.66 16.65 10.97
CA VAL A 43 -3.80 17.27 9.94
C VAL A 43 -4.25 18.68 9.59
N ARG A 44 -5.56 18.93 9.67
CA ARG A 44 -6.22 20.23 9.50
C ARG A 44 -7.44 20.29 10.41
N ARG A 45 -8.09 21.46 10.47
CA ARG A 45 -9.43 21.57 11.09
C ARG A 45 -10.38 20.59 10.40
N ASN A 46 -11.10 19.81 11.20
CA ASN A 46 -12.08 18.82 10.74
C ASN A 46 -11.51 17.68 9.87
N ALA A 47 -10.18 17.48 9.83
CA ALA A 47 -9.55 16.47 8.99
C ALA A 47 -8.56 15.62 9.80
N HIS A 48 -8.79 14.31 9.83
CA HIS A 48 -8.12 13.37 10.72
C HIS A 48 -7.56 12.19 9.92
N MET A 49 -6.26 11.95 10.00
CA MET A 49 -5.60 10.84 9.29
C MET A 49 -5.16 9.74 10.24
N PHE A 50 -5.38 8.49 9.84
CA PHE A 50 -5.00 7.30 10.57
C PHE A 50 -3.68 6.72 10.04
N TRP A 51 -2.84 6.22 10.95
CA TRP A 51 -1.65 5.47 10.62
C TRP A 51 -1.51 4.20 11.47
N TRP A 52 -0.91 3.16 10.90
CA TRP A 52 -0.67 1.86 11.54
C TRP A 52 0.76 1.40 11.27
N LEU A 53 1.53 1.21 12.34
CA LEU A 53 2.90 0.75 12.35
C LEU A 53 3.00 -0.71 12.83
N TYR A 54 3.81 -1.51 12.14
CA TYR A 54 4.30 -2.81 12.57
C TYR A 54 5.83 -2.79 12.71
N TYR A 55 6.33 -3.38 13.81
CA TYR A 55 7.75 -3.44 14.10
C TYR A 55 8.37 -4.77 13.60
N ALA A 56 9.53 -4.68 12.97
CA ALA A 56 10.22 -5.81 12.34
C ALA A 56 11.05 -6.69 13.31
N GLY A 57 10.83 -6.53 14.62
CA GLY A 57 11.52 -7.25 15.71
C GLY A 57 12.95 -6.79 16.00
N GLU A 58 13.71 -6.38 14.98
CA GLU A 58 15.09 -5.92 15.10
C GLU A 58 15.20 -4.39 15.13
N ALA A 59 15.98 -3.85 16.07
CA ALA A 59 16.01 -2.42 16.42
C ALA A 59 16.47 -1.47 15.28
N ASN A 60 17.16 -1.97 14.25
CA ASN A 60 17.82 -1.15 13.23
C ASN A 60 17.28 -1.34 11.80
N LYS A 61 16.20 -2.11 11.62
CA LYS A 61 15.59 -2.26 10.28
C LYS A 61 14.99 -0.93 9.81
N PRO A 62 15.05 -0.61 8.50
CA PRO A 62 14.51 0.62 7.96
C PRO A 62 13.00 0.74 8.20
N LEU A 63 12.48 1.96 8.12
CA LEU A 63 11.04 2.23 8.10
C LEU A 63 10.60 2.38 6.64
N ILE A 64 9.61 1.60 6.25
CA ILE A 64 8.91 1.75 4.97
C ILE A 64 7.52 2.30 5.26
N LEU A 65 7.21 3.45 4.69
CA LEU A 65 5.83 3.89 4.52
C LEU A 65 5.27 3.30 3.23
N TRP A 66 4.13 2.63 3.30
CA TRP A 66 3.34 2.22 2.13
C TRP A 66 2.19 3.20 1.88
N LEU A 67 2.11 3.73 0.66
CA LEU A 67 1.01 4.59 0.19
C LEU A 67 0.27 3.94 -0.97
N GLN A 68 -0.96 3.54 -0.70
CA GLN A 68 -1.87 3.01 -1.70
C GLN A 68 -2.37 4.09 -2.68
N GLY A 69 -2.79 3.65 -3.86
CA GLY A 69 -3.37 4.51 -4.90
C GLY A 69 -4.87 4.78 -4.79
N GLY A 70 -5.57 4.65 -5.92
CA GLY A 70 -6.97 5.06 -6.09
C GLY A 70 -7.08 6.32 -6.97
N PRO A 71 -7.12 7.55 -6.41
CA PRO A 71 -6.96 7.93 -5.00
C PRO A 71 -8.08 7.41 -4.09
N GLY A 72 -7.81 7.28 -2.78
CA GLY A 72 -8.78 6.77 -1.81
C GLY A 72 -8.67 5.27 -1.51
N GLY A 73 -7.66 4.59 -2.07
CA GLY A 73 -7.31 3.24 -1.67
C GLY A 73 -6.72 3.24 -0.25
N SER A 74 -7.26 2.40 0.63
CA SER A 74 -6.74 2.28 2.00
C SER A 74 -5.43 1.50 2.03
N SER A 75 -4.34 2.13 2.49
CA SER A 75 -3.07 1.45 2.74
C SER A 75 -3.19 0.43 3.86
N THR A 76 -4.04 0.68 4.86
CA THR A 76 -4.27 -0.26 5.98
C THR A 76 -5.17 -1.43 5.59
N GLY A 77 -5.97 -1.28 4.53
CA GLY A 77 -6.77 -2.35 3.93
C GLY A 77 -5.99 -3.15 2.88
N PHE A 78 -5.60 -2.51 1.77
CA PHE A 78 -4.91 -3.14 0.64
C PHE A 78 -3.45 -3.45 0.96
N GLY A 79 -2.63 -2.42 1.13
CA GLY A 79 -1.19 -2.57 1.38
C GLY A 79 -0.88 -3.52 2.53
N ASN A 80 -1.63 -3.41 3.63
CA ASN A 80 -1.45 -4.28 4.78
C ASN A 80 -2.00 -5.71 4.55
N PHE A 81 -3.30 -5.87 4.31
CA PHE A 81 -3.92 -7.21 4.35
C PHE A 81 -3.92 -7.94 3.01
N MET A 82 -3.80 -7.25 1.88
CA MET A 82 -3.77 -7.89 0.56
C MET A 82 -2.34 -8.09 0.03
N GLU A 83 -1.39 -7.27 0.49
CA GLU A 83 -0.08 -7.17 -0.15
C GLU A 83 1.08 -7.51 0.79
N ILE A 84 1.63 -6.53 1.50
CA ILE A 84 2.95 -6.62 2.14
C ILE A 84 2.92 -6.79 3.66
N GLY A 85 1.77 -6.60 4.29
CA GLY A 85 1.60 -6.70 5.74
C GLY A 85 1.75 -8.14 6.29
N PRO A 86 1.75 -8.29 7.62
CA PRO A 86 2.09 -9.56 8.27
C PRO A 86 1.00 -10.62 8.18
N LYS A 87 -0.24 -10.22 7.91
CA LYS A 87 -1.41 -11.12 7.82
C LYS A 87 -2.16 -10.89 6.51
N ASP A 88 -2.86 -11.91 6.04
CA ASP A 88 -3.80 -11.78 4.94
C ASP A 88 -5.19 -11.30 5.41
N VAL A 89 -6.14 -11.18 4.48
CA VAL A 89 -7.53 -10.79 4.76
C VAL A 89 -8.29 -11.76 5.67
N ASN A 90 -7.82 -13.00 5.78
CA ASN A 90 -8.35 -14.03 6.69
C ASN A 90 -7.57 -14.09 8.01
N LEU A 91 -6.75 -13.06 8.27
CA LEU A 91 -5.87 -12.92 9.43
C LEU A 91 -4.82 -14.04 9.56
N GLN A 92 -4.55 -14.77 8.48
CA GLN A 92 -3.52 -15.79 8.45
C GLN A 92 -2.14 -15.16 8.24
N PRO A 93 -1.08 -15.66 8.92
CA PRO A 93 0.27 -15.14 8.73
C PRO A 93 0.74 -15.22 7.27
N ARG A 94 1.35 -14.14 6.78
CA ARG A 94 1.87 -14.03 5.42
C ARG A 94 3.36 -14.34 5.38
N ASN A 95 3.75 -15.42 4.69
CA ASN A 95 5.16 -15.78 4.51
C ASN A 95 5.95 -14.80 3.63
N THR A 96 5.27 -14.01 2.80
CA THR A 96 5.88 -13.01 1.90
C THR A 96 5.89 -11.59 2.48
N THR A 97 5.55 -11.41 3.76
CA THR A 97 5.49 -10.08 4.37
C THR A 97 6.85 -9.35 4.29
N TRP A 98 6.78 -8.04 4.03
CA TRP A 98 7.95 -7.17 4.03
C TRP A 98 8.45 -6.87 5.45
N LEU A 99 7.69 -7.24 6.48
CA LEU A 99 8.08 -7.10 7.88
C LEU A 99 9.37 -7.88 8.21
N LYS A 100 9.73 -8.86 7.38
CA LYS A 100 11.03 -9.56 7.45
C LYS A 100 12.22 -8.63 7.24
N LEU A 101 12.04 -7.55 6.47
CA LEU A 101 13.11 -6.65 6.00
C LEU A 101 13.01 -5.24 6.61
N ALA A 102 11.81 -4.77 6.93
CA ALA A 102 11.58 -3.39 7.35
C ALA A 102 10.42 -3.27 8.34
N ASN A 103 10.46 -2.24 9.19
CA ASN A 103 9.27 -1.78 9.90
C ASN A 103 8.28 -1.21 8.87
N LEU A 104 7.00 -1.52 9.00
CA LEU A 104 5.98 -1.13 8.02
C LEU A 104 5.03 -0.11 8.63
N LEU A 105 4.93 1.06 8.01
CA LEU A 105 3.97 2.10 8.32
C LEU A 105 2.96 2.18 7.17
N PHE A 106 1.68 2.05 7.50
CA PHE A 106 0.58 2.27 6.58
C PHE A 106 -0.14 3.55 6.99
N ILE A 107 -0.38 4.45 6.03
CA ILE A 107 -1.18 5.65 6.25
C ILE A 107 -2.38 5.59 5.32
N ASP A 108 -3.58 5.70 5.88
CA ASP A 108 -4.79 5.83 5.07
C ASP A 108 -4.90 7.26 4.55
N ASN A 109 -4.71 7.41 3.24
CA ASN A 109 -4.50 8.70 2.60
C ASN A 109 -5.24 8.76 1.26
N PRO A 110 -5.90 9.88 0.91
CA PRO A 110 -6.04 11.14 1.68
C PRO A 110 -7.08 11.06 2.83
N VAL A 111 -7.34 12.17 3.52
CA VAL A 111 -8.44 12.24 4.51
C VAL A 111 -9.76 11.75 3.91
N GLY A 112 -10.52 10.95 4.65
CA GLY A 112 -11.70 10.23 4.14
C GLY A 112 -11.44 8.80 3.67
N THR A 113 -10.18 8.41 3.52
CA THR A 113 -9.77 7.05 3.11
C THR A 113 -9.71 6.11 4.29
N GLY A 114 -10.21 4.88 4.15
CA GLY A 114 -10.05 3.83 5.16
C GLY A 114 -10.54 4.29 6.54
N PHE A 115 -9.66 4.29 7.54
CA PHE A 115 -9.98 4.81 8.86
C PHE A 115 -9.85 6.34 8.99
N SER A 116 -9.15 7.02 8.06
CA SER A 116 -9.07 8.48 8.03
C SER A 116 -10.42 9.10 7.71
N TYR A 117 -10.78 10.19 8.38
CA TYR A 117 -12.11 10.79 8.26
C TYR A 117 -12.07 12.32 8.30
N VAL A 118 -13.18 12.91 7.87
CA VAL A 118 -13.47 14.33 8.05
C VAL A 118 -14.72 14.51 8.90
N THR A 119 -14.79 15.58 9.67
CA THR A 119 -16.00 15.96 10.43
C THR A 119 -16.83 17.03 9.71
N SER A 120 -16.38 17.48 8.54
CA SER A 120 -17.07 18.44 7.68
C SER A 120 -16.71 18.17 6.22
N GLN A 121 -17.67 18.30 5.30
CA GLN A 121 -17.48 17.97 3.88
C GLN A 121 -16.46 18.88 3.18
N ASP A 122 -16.34 20.14 3.62
CA ASP A 122 -15.36 21.09 3.09
C ASP A 122 -13.91 20.75 3.48
N ALA A 123 -13.69 19.75 4.33
CA ALA A 123 -12.36 19.35 4.77
C ALA A 123 -11.70 18.26 3.90
N TYR A 124 -12.41 17.67 2.93
CA TYR A 124 -11.81 16.75 1.96
C TYR A 124 -10.69 17.43 1.15
N SER A 125 -9.61 16.70 0.90
CA SER A 125 -8.50 17.23 0.11
C SER A 125 -8.89 17.34 -1.37
N THR A 126 -8.71 18.52 -1.95
CA THR A 126 -9.09 18.82 -3.35
C THR A 126 -7.89 18.94 -4.29
N SER A 127 -6.67 18.83 -3.77
CA SER A 127 -5.43 18.91 -4.56
C SER A 127 -4.35 17.98 -4.03
N VAL A 128 -3.43 17.57 -4.90
CA VAL A 128 -2.28 16.73 -4.54
C VAL A 128 -1.33 17.49 -3.60
N GLU A 129 -1.25 18.81 -3.73
CA GLU A 129 -0.48 19.68 -2.84
C GLU A 129 -1.04 19.62 -1.41
N GLN A 130 -2.36 19.67 -1.24
CA GLN A 130 -2.97 19.54 0.09
C GLN A 130 -2.71 18.17 0.70
N ILE A 131 -2.81 17.11 -0.11
CA ILE A 131 -2.51 15.73 0.31
C ILE A 131 -1.05 15.63 0.80
N ALA A 132 -0.10 16.20 0.06
CA ALA A 132 1.31 16.21 0.44
C ALA A 132 1.55 16.92 1.77
N LEU A 133 0.91 18.08 2.00
CA LEU A 133 1.03 18.82 3.25
C LEU A 133 0.41 18.06 4.44
N ASP A 134 -0.74 17.41 4.23
CA ASP A 134 -1.39 16.58 5.25
C ASP A 134 -0.48 15.39 5.64
N LEU A 135 0.14 14.71 4.67
CA LEU A 135 1.12 13.64 4.92
C LEU A 135 2.37 14.12 5.67
N VAL A 136 2.89 15.32 5.37
CA VAL A 136 3.97 15.94 6.17
C VAL A 136 3.53 16.15 7.62
N GLN A 137 2.29 16.58 7.85
CA GLN A 137 1.75 16.76 9.20
C GLN A 137 1.57 15.43 9.95
N VAL A 138 1.18 14.36 9.26
CA VAL A 138 1.20 13.00 9.81
C VAL A 138 2.61 12.61 10.23
N MET A 139 3.62 12.78 9.37
CA MET A 139 5.00 12.42 9.69
C MET A 139 5.58 13.23 10.85
N LYS A 140 5.29 14.54 10.94
CA LYS A 140 5.68 15.39 12.08
C LYS A 140 5.13 14.83 13.39
N SER A 141 3.87 14.40 13.39
CA SER A 141 3.19 13.87 14.57
C SER A 141 3.69 12.47 14.92
N PHE A 142 3.80 11.58 13.92
CA PHE A 142 4.33 10.23 14.07
C PHE A 142 5.75 10.22 14.64
N LEU A 143 6.68 11.03 14.10
CA LEU A 143 8.07 11.08 14.57
C LEU A 143 8.24 11.79 15.92
N LYS A 144 7.26 12.59 16.35
CA LYS A 144 7.21 13.12 17.71
C LYS A 144 6.78 12.05 18.72
N GLU A 145 5.89 11.16 18.30
CA GLU A 145 5.32 10.09 19.12
C GLU A 145 6.20 8.83 19.18
N VAL A 146 6.83 8.46 18.07
CA VAL A 146 7.64 7.25 17.88
C VAL A 146 9.07 7.66 17.52
N LYS A 147 9.74 8.25 18.51
CA LYS A 147 11.01 9.00 18.34
C LYS A 147 12.15 8.15 17.81
N GLU A 148 12.13 6.84 18.02
CA GLU A 148 13.14 5.92 17.51
C GLU A 148 13.28 6.00 15.98
N PHE A 149 12.20 6.28 15.24
CA PHE A 149 12.25 6.34 13.78
C PHE A 149 12.83 7.63 13.19
N LYS A 150 13.18 8.62 14.02
CA LYS A 150 13.81 9.86 13.55
C LYS A 150 15.16 9.59 12.88
N SER A 151 15.95 8.69 13.46
CA SER A 151 17.30 8.33 12.99
C SER A 151 17.31 7.07 12.09
N ILE A 152 16.24 6.28 12.10
CA ILE A 152 16.12 5.08 11.26
C ILE A 152 15.95 5.47 9.78
N PRO A 153 16.66 4.82 8.84
CA PRO A 153 16.48 5.07 7.41
C PRO A 153 15.01 4.92 7.00
N PHE A 154 14.45 5.98 6.41
CA PHE A 154 13.06 6.06 6.02
C PHE A 154 12.91 6.06 4.50
N TYR A 155 12.04 5.19 3.99
CA TYR A 155 11.69 5.07 2.58
C TYR A 155 10.17 5.12 2.38
N ILE A 156 9.74 5.65 1.25
CA ILE A 156 8.33 5.63 0.84
C ILE A 156 8.18 4.67 -0.32
N PHE A 157 7.29 3.71 -0.21
CA PHE A 157 6.86 2.84 -1.29
C PHE A 157 5.40 3.15 -1.60
N SER A 158 5.04 3.09 -2.87
CA SER A 158 3.69 3.43 -3.32
C SER A 158 3.33 2.72 -4.60
N GLU A 159 2.05 2.70 -4.90
CA GLU A 159 1.53 2.12 -6.13
C GLU A 159 0.38 2.94 -6.75
N SER A 160 0.13 2.73 -8.04
CA SER A 160 -1.00 3.36 -8.75
C SER A 160 -0.98 4.91 -8.57
N TYR A 161 -2.09 5.54 -8.19
CA TYR A 161 -2.15 6.97 -7.91
C TYR A 161 -1.27 7.40 -6.71
N GLY A 162 -0.86 6.45 -5.87
CA GLY A 162 0.06 6.62 -4.76
C GLY A 162 1.41 7.16 -5.20
N GLY A 163 1.86 6.86 -6.42
CA GLY A 163 3.08 7.44 -6.97
C GLY A 163 3.00 8.96 -7.17
N LYS A 164 1.86 9.47 -7.65
CA LYS A 164 1.65 10.91 -7.83
C LYS A 164 1.63 11.64 -6.47
N MET A 165 0.97 11.04 -5.47
CA MET A 165 0.96 11.54 -4.11
C MET A 165 2.37 11.49 -3.48
N THR A 166 3.11 10.40 -3.70
CA THR A 166 4.48 10.21 -3.20
C THR A 166 5.46 11.23 -3.77
N ALA A 167 5.37 11.56 -5.06
CA ALA A 167 6.22 12.57 -5.66
C ALA A 167 6.03 13.95 -5.01
N ALA A 168 4.78 14.38 -4.82
CA ALA A 168 4.47 15.65 -4.16
C ALA A 168 4.83 15.63 -2.67
N PHE A 169 4.49 14.55 -1.96
CA PHE A 169 4.81 14.38 -0.56
C PHE A 169 6.32 14.39 -0.30
N SER A 170 7.10 13.66 -1.10
CA SER A 170 8.56 13.60 -0.96
C SER A 170 9.20 14.98 -1.14
N LYS A 171 8.68 15.81 -2.05
CA LYS A 171 9.11 17.19 -2.25
C LYS A 171 8.85 18.06 -1.02
N GLU A 172 7.64 18.01 -0.47
CA GLU A 172 7.28 18.81 0.71
C GLU A 172 7.98 18.30 1.99
N LEU A 173 8.14 16.98 2.15
CA LEU A 173 8.92 16.39 3.23
C LEU A 173 10.38 16.84 3.17
N TYR A 174 11.00 16.80 1.98
CA TYR A 174 12.38 17.26 1.81
C TYR A 174 12.55 18.74 2.19
N LYS A 175 11.61 19.61 1.78
CA LYS A 175 11.61 21.02 2.20
C LYS A 175 11.50 21.17 3.72
N ALA A 176 10.58 20.45 4.36
CA ALA A 176 10.41 20.49 5.81
C ALA A 176 11.68 20.03 6.55
N ILE A 177 12.38 19.00 6.04
CA ILE A 177 13.67 18.55 6.58
C ILE A 177 14.72 19.65 6.43
N LYS A 178 14.85 20.26 5.24
CA LYS A 178 15.82 21.35 4.99
C LYS A 178 15.55 22.59 5.84
N ALA A 179 14.29 22.87 6.15
CA ALA A 179 13.86 23.94 7.04
C ALA A 179 13.99 23.58 8.54
N SER A 180 14.48 22.38 8.88
CA SER A 180 14.59 21.87 10.26
C SER A 180 13.23 21.80 11.00
N GLU A 181 12.13 21.70 10.26
CA GLU A 181 10.78 21.56 10.85
C GLU A 181 10.47 20.11 11.24
N ILE A 182 11.23 19.15 10.71
CA ILE A 182 11.10 17.73 11.00
C ILE A 182 12.48 17.06 10.95
N GLU A 183 12.75 16.23 11.96
CA GLU A 183 13.95 15.40 12.02
C GLU A 183 13.61 14.01 11.47
N CYS A 184 14.03 13.73 10.24
CA CYS A 184 13.70 12.49 9.55
C CYS A 184 14.88 12.05 8.66
N ASN A 185 15.34 10.81 8.81
CA ASN A 185 16.38 10.22 7.99
C ASN A 185 15.82 9.68 6.65
N PHE A 186 15.19 10.56 5.86
CA PHE A 186 14.59 10.23 4.58
C PHE A 186 15.65 9.88 3.53
N LYS A 187 15.56 8.68 2.94
CA LYS A 187 16.54 8.14 2.00
C LYS A 187 16.08 8.08 0.56
N GLY A 188 14.77 7.97 0.33
CA GLY A 188 14.22 7.95 -1.02
C GLY A 188 12.85 7.31 -1.08
N PHE A 189 12.36 7.12 -2.30
CA PHE A 189 11.07 6.54 -2.56
C PHE A 189 11.11 5.61 -3.78
N ALA A 190 10.18 4.66 -3.83
CA ALA A 190 9.93 3.77 -4.95
C ALA A 190 8.44 3.78 -5.30
N MET A 191 8.16 3.66 -6.60
CA MET A 191 6.83 3.81 -7.18
C MET A 191 6.57 2.61 -8.08
N GLY A 192 5.75 1.65 -7.61
CA GLY A 192 5.29 0.51 -8.40
C GLY A 192 4.13 0.92 -9.28
N ASP A 193 4.13 0.50 -10.54
CA ASP A 193 3.00 0.61 -11.49
C ASP A 193 2.18 1.92 -11.37
N SER A 194 2.89 3.05 -11.33
CA SER A 194 2.32 4.31 -10.85
C SER A 194 1.71 5.16 -11.96
N TRP A 195 0.56 5.78 -11.65
CA TRP A 195 -0.14 6.70 -12.55
C TRP A 195 0.45 8.12 -12.49
N ILE A 196 1.67 8.28 -13.01
CA ILE A 196 2.43 9.53 -12.97
C ILE A 196 2.02 10.48 -14.11
N SER A 197 2.22 10.04 -15.35
CA SER A 197 1.88 10.81 -16.56
C SER A 197 0.63 10.21 -17.20
N PRO A 198 -0.57 10.82 -16.98
CA PRO A 198 -1.79 10.28 -17.55
C PRO A 198 -1.73 10.17 -19.07
N LEU A 199 -1.11 11.15 -19.74
CA LEU A 199 -1.02 11.16 -21.19
C LEU A 199 -0.18 9.98 -21.72
N ASP A 200 1.00 9.74 -21.13
CA ASP A 200 1.87 8.65 -21.57
C ASP A 200 1.20 7.29 -21.29
N SER A 201 0.56 7.14 -20.13
CA SER A 201 -0.19 5.92 -19.79
C SER A 201 -1.32 5.65 -20.79
N VAL A 202 -2.13 6.66 -21.09
CA VAL A 202 -3.27 6.55 -22.02
C VAL A 202 -2.81 6.19 -23.43
N LEU A 203 -1.75 6.86 -23.93
CA LEU A 203 -1.22 6.61 -25.27
C LEU A 203 -0.50 5.25 -25.39
N SER A 204 -0.09 4.65 -24.27
CA SER A 204 0.62 3.36 -24.29
C SER A 204 -0.28 2.14 -24.52
N TRP A 205 -1.59 2.25 -24.30
CA TRP A 205 -2.49 1.09 -24.33
C TRP A 205 -2.59 0.43 -25.70
N ALA A 206 -2.82 1.19 -26.77
CA ALA A 206 -2.92 0.63 -28.12
C ALA A 206 -1.66 -0.16 -28.53
N PRO A 207 -0.42 0.40 -28.46
CA PRO A 207 0.78 -0.35 -28.80
C PRO A 207 1.03 -1.54 -27.85
N TYR A 208 0.72 -1.40 -26.56
CA TYR A 208 0.89 -2.49 -25.59
C TYR A 208 -0.01 -3.68 -25.92
N LEU A 209 -1.32 -3.46 -26.09
CA LEU A 209 -2.29 -4.51 -26.41
C LEU A 209 -1.99 -5.18 -27.76
N TYR A 210 -1.56 -4.40 -28.76
CA TYR A 210 -1.19 -4.95 -30.06
C TYR A 210 0.07 -5.82 -29.96
N SER A 211 1.10 -5.35 -29.24
CA SER A 211 2.35 -6.11 -29.07
C SER A 211 2.17 -7.42 -28.28
N THR A 212 1.13 -7.48 -27.45
CA THR A 212 0.76 -8.67 -26.65
C THR A 212 -0.28 -9.55 -27.35
N SER A 213 -0.60 -9.25 -28.61
CA SER A 213 -1.60 -9.97 -29.42
C SER A 213 -3.01 -10.01 -28.83
N LEU A 214 -3.34 -9.03 -27.97
CA LEU A 214 -4.68 -8.90 -27.37
C LEU A 214 -5.66 -8.17 -28.29
N VAL A 215 -5.15 -7.39 -29.25
CA VAL A 215 -5.96 -6.74 -30.29
C VAL A 215 -5.29 -6.89 -31.65
N ASP A 216 -6.10 -6.90 -32.71
CA ASP A 216 -5.63 -6.78 -34.08
C ASP A 216 -5.42 -5.31 -34.48
N ILE A 217 -5.19 -5.06 -35.78
CA ILE A 217 -4.98 -3.69 -36.28
C ILE A 217 -6.23 -2.80 -36.15
N LEU A 218 -7.43 -3.39 -36.18
CA LEU A 218 -8.68 -2.64 -36.05
C LEU A 218 -8.91 -2.25 -34.59
N GLY A 219 -8.67 -3.18 -33.65
CA GLY A 219 -8.69 -2.89 -32.22
C GLY A 219 -7.65 -1.85 -31.81
N TYR A 220 -6.42 -1.96 -32.34
CA TYR A 220 -5.38 -0.93 -32.17
C TYR A 220 -5.89 0.45 -32.58
N GLN A 221 -6.48 0.58 -33.77
CA GLN A 221 -6.96 1.87 -34.28
C GLN A 221 -8.06 2.47 -33.40
N LYS A 222 -9.00 1.66 -32.91
CA LYS A 222 -10.07 2.11 -32.01
C LYS A 222 -9.51 2.66 -30.69
N VAL A 223 -8.65 1.89 -30.03
CA VAL A 223 -8.02 2.29 -28.75
C VAL A 223 -7.16 3.55 -28.96
N ASN A 224 -6.36 3.59 -30.03
CA ASN A 224 -5.47 4.72 -30.30
C ASN A 224 -6.23 6.01 -30.64
N ASN A 225 -7.30 5.94 -31.44
CA ASN A 225 -8.10 7.12 -31.76
C ASN A 225 -8.70 7.75 -30.50
N LYS A 226 -9.26 6.93 -29.61
CA LYS A 226 -9.79 7.41 -28.34
C LYS A 226 -8.71 8.02 -27.44
N ALA A 227 -7.52 7.42 -27.41
CA ALA A 227 -6.38 7.95 -26.68
C ALA A 227 -5.94 9.33 -27.23
N LEU A 228 -6.02 9.54 -28.55
CA LEU A 228 -5.75 10.84 -29.20
C LEU A 228 -6.82 11.89 -28.87
N ASP A 229 -8.10 11.50 -28.75
CA ASP A 229 -9.17 12.40 -28.30
C ASP A 229 -8.91 12.88 -26.86
N ILE A 230 -8.53 11.97 -25.96
CA ILE A 230 -8.15 12.30 -24.58
C ILE A 230 -6.95 13.27 -24.58
N LYS A 231 -5.94 13.03 -25.42
CA LYS A 231 -4.80 13.94 -25.59
C LYS A 231 -5.24 15.35 -25.99
N SER A 232 -6.19 15.49 -26.91
CA SER A 232 -6.73 16.78 -27.31
C SER A 232 -7.41 17.49 -26.14
N LEU A 233 -8.28 16.79 -25.41
CA LEU A 233 -8.97 17.34 -24.25
C LEU A 233 -8.00 17.81 -23.15
N LEU A 234 -6.95 17.04 -22.89
CA LEU A 234 -5.89 17.43 -21.95
C LEU A 234 -5.16 18.69 -22.41
N SER A 235 -4.87 18.81 -23.71
CA SER A 235 -4.21 19.98 -24.30
C SER A 235 -5.07 21.25 -24.20
N ASP A 236 -6.39 21.09 -24.24
CA ASP A 236 -7.38 22.16 -24.09
C ASP A 236 -7.71 22.49 -22.62
N GLY A 237 -7.07 21.81 -21.65
CA GLY A 237 -7.34 21.99 -20.22
C GLY A 237 -8.67 21.42 -19.73
N LYS A 238 -9.34 20.59 -20.55
CA LYS A 238 -10.64 19.99 -20.24
C LYS A 238 -10.50 18.70 -19.43
N PHE A 239 -9.91 18.81 -18.24
CA PHE A 239 -9.52 17.64 -17.44
C PHE A 239 -10.68 16.72 -17.05
N LYS A 240 -11.85 17.27 -16.71
CA LYS A 240 -13.03 16.46 -16.36
C LYS A 240 -13.53 15.64 -17.56
N GLU A 241 -13.61 16.26 -18.72
CA GLU A 241 -13.99 15.57 -19.96
C GLU A 241 -12.96 14.50 -20.31
N ALA A 242 -11.66 14.81 -20.20
CA ALA A 242 -10.59 13.84 -20.42
C ALA A 242 -10.71 12.62 -19.49
N THR A 243 -11.01 12.83 -18.20
CA THR A 243 -11.26 11.73 -17.25
C THR A 243 -12.46 10.87 -17.64
N ASN A 244 -13.57 11.49 -18.06
CA ASN A 244 -14.74 10.72 -18.53
C ASN A 244 -14.41 9.90 -19.78
N GLN A 245 -13.63 10.47 -20.70
CA GLN A 245 -13.19 9.76 -21.91
C GLN A 245 -12.18 8.65 -21.61
N TRP A 246 -11.41 8.77 -20.52
CA TRP A 246 -10.56 7.70 -20.02
C TRP A 246 -11.39 6.47 -19.58
N SER A 247 -12.46 6.65 -18.81
CA SER A 247 -13.37 5.53 -18.46
C SER A 247 -14.02 4.88 -19.68
N GLU A 248 -14.32 5.66 -20.72
CA GLU A 248 -14.84 5.12 -21.97
C GLU A 248 -13.76 4.34 -22.74
N LEU A 249 -12.50 4.80 -22.72
CA LEU A 249 -11.38 4.05 -23.28
C LEU A 249 -11.19 2.71 -22.55
N GLU A 250 -11.35 2.69 -21.23
CA GLU A 250 -11.30 1.44 -20.46
C GLU A 250 -12.34 0.43 -20.97
N SER A 251 -13.58 0.90 -21.19
CA SER A 251 -14.67 0.07 -21.72
C SER A 251 -14.39 -0.42 -23.16
N ILE A 252 -13.77 0.40 -24.00
CA ILE A 252 -13.37 0.01 -25.36
C ILE A 252 -12.33 -1.11 -25.29
N ILE A 253 -11.30 -0.97 -24.47
CA ILE A 253 -10.26 -1.99 -24.31
C ILE A 253 -10.88 -3.30 -23.82
N GLU A 254 -11.74 -3.27 -22.80
CA GLU A 254 -12.42 -4.48 -22.29
C GLU A 254 -13.19 -5.19 -23.42
N SER A 255 -13.94 -4.43 -24.23
CA SER A 255 -14.68 -4.96 -25.38
C SER A 255 -13.77 -5.56 -26.46
N GLU A 256 -12.72 -4.84 -26.87
CA GLU A 256 -11.83 -5.28 -27.96
C GLU A 256 -10.91 -6.44 -27.57
N THR A 257 -10.73 -6.70 -26.27
CA THR A 257 -9.83 -7.75 -25.74
C THR A 257 -10.57 -8.95 -25.14
N ALA A 258 -11.90 -9.02 -25.33
CA ALA A 258 -12.75 -10.05 -24.76
C ALA A 258 -12.70 -10.13 -23.22
N GLY A 259 -12.66 -8.97 -22.55
CA GLY A 259 -12.79 -8.87 -21.09
C GLY A 259 -11.47 -8.94 -20.33
N VAL A 260 -10.38 -8.37 -20.88
CA VAL A 260 -9.09 -8.35 -20.19
C VAL A 260 -9.18 -7.60 -18.85
N ASP A 261 -8.53 -8.14 -17.82
CA ASP A 261 -8.36 -7.45 -16.55
C ASP A 261 -7.30 -6.34 -16.69
N PHE A 262 -7.71 -5.11 -16.42
CA PHE A 262 -6.87 -3.91 -16.51
C PHE A 262 -5.63 -3.94 -15.61
N TYR A 263 -5.72 -4.65 -14.49
CA TYR A 263 -4.64 -4.79 -13.53
C TYR A 263 -3.78 -6.02 -13.81
N ASN A 264 -4.25 -6.95 -14.65
CA ASN A 264 -3.49 -8.14 -15.03
C ASN A 264 -3.95 -8.71 -16.37
N ILE A 265 -3.25 -8.36 -17.46
CA ILE A 265 -3.62 -8.77 -18.82
C ILE A 265 -3.56 -10.28 -19.11
N LEU A 266 -3.07 -11.08 -18.15
CA LEU A 266 -3.10 -12.54 -18.22
C LEU A 266 -4.41 -13.13 -17.69
N ARG A 267 -5.34 -12.28 -17.22
CA ARG A 267 -6.65 -12.66 -16.71
C ARG A 267 -7.75 -12.08 -17.59
N PHE A 268 -8.79 -12.87 -17.78
CA PHE A 268 -9.97 -12.54 -18.59
C PHE A 268 -11.19 -12.95 -17.78
N ASP A 269 -11.84 -12.00 -17.09
CA ASP A 269 -13.17 -12.22 -16.49
C ASP A 269 -13.75 -10.90 -15.96
N SER A 270 -15.03 -10.63 -16.25
CA SER A 270 -15.75 -9.44 -15.80
C SER A 270 -16.02 -9.43 -14.28
N GLN A 271 -15.83 -10.55 -13.58
CA GLN A 271 -16.05 -10.64 -12.14
C GLN A 271 -14.90 -10.06 -11.30
N SER A 272 -13.64 -10.06 -11.79
CA SER A 272 -12.54 -9.40 -11.07
C SER A 272 -12.73 -7.87 -11.04
N ASN A 273 -13.30 -7.32 -12.12
CA ASN A 273 -13.63 -5.89 -12.23
C ASN A 273 -14.70 -5.43 -11.24
N SER A 274 -15.62 -6.30 -10.77
CA SER A 274 -16.67 -5.92 -9.82
C SER A 274 -16.17 -5.55 -8.42
N LEU A 275 -15.06 -6.12 -7.96
CA LEU A 275 -14.42 -5.79 -6.68
C LEU A 275 -13.60 -4.49 -6.74
N HIS A 276 -13.27 -4.05 -7.95
CA HIS A 276 -12.51 -2.83 -8.24
C HIS A 276 -13.41 -1.65 -8.65
N ASN A 277 -14.45 -1.88 -9.47
CA ASN A 277 -15.38 -0.87 -9.96
C ASN A 277 -16.38 -0.38 -8.90
N SER A 278 -16.69 -1.17 -7.87
CA SER A 278 -17.54 -0.70 -6.76
C SER A 278 -16.83 0.36 -5.87
N LYS A 279 -15.59 0.74 -6.18
CA LYS A 279 -14.77 1.67 -5.38
C LYS A 279 -14.44 2.98 -6.10
N SER A 280 -14.72 3.09 -7.40
CA SER A 280 -14.61 4.35 -8.16
C SER A 280 -15.88 5.21 -8.10
N GLU A 281 -17.02 4.66 -7.66
CA GLU A 281 -18.30 5.39 -7.56
C GLU A 281 -18.44 6.27 -6.29
N ILE A 282 -17.46 6.29 -5.39
CA ILE A 282 -17.45 7.20 -4.24
C ILE A 282 -16.68 8.48 -4.63
N GLY A 283 -17.27 9.28 -5.51
CA GLY A 283 -16.58 10.47 -6.04
C GLY A 283 -17.38 11.33 -7.01
N THR A 284 -18.68 11.55 -6.75
CA THR A 284 -19.41 12.71 -7.27
C THR A 284 -19.68 13.70 -6.15
#